data_AF-A0A5E7KAV4-F1
#
_entry.id   AF-A0A5E7KAV4-F1
#
_cell.length_a   1.000
_cell.length_b   1.000
_cell.length_c   1.000
_cell.angle_alpha   90.00
_cell.angle_beta   90.00
_cell.angle_gamma   90.00
#
_symmetry.space_group_name_H-M   'P 1'
#
loop_
_entity.id
_entity.type
_entity.pdbx_description
1 polymer ?
#
loop_
_entity_poly.entity_id
_entity_poly.type
_entity_poly.pdbx_seq_one_letter_code
_entity_poly.pdbx_strand_id
1 'polypeptide(L)'
;MKLFYQLFIASLQGADPETRLVFELLAAGTVRASGDAQGYRIEALAVRFQLSRTLVSDALGELVRLGLVVPERSRSEGKGRPSLTYTLSPKVVQTLTVSGLVYGIHAELLDCLLSGPPIEMQVPELQSHPAKQRLAVTKTGRPAPPGASKRLSACNRLLFATLLARADHCGVVSGLGGPELLQLTGFDAASLKHRLRRLMDLGLIRRYVPGVSSSIFARARVSSTYFLNLNPGFGRKSHCAVMVHLACDWEAKRFTHADILRFDVAAYERGDRGSALVTPLSVLRFLAGQRPRVYLVLQSMLYRYASFLLSQRWSALVPGAYLWDDKLYAMIRRDFRQPVLKVASEHATAEPSRQESEWVEIIEHFYRLAHEIAHEFRSRFGQATFLSLEAVQMSVLPVADDLGYKVITLVVGSPPEGAKAFVWLEEERPGVVRLRPEMAESEVNLLNRYDFGLLTPPKRKAGKT
;
A
#
# COMPACT_ATOMS: atom_id res chain seq x y z
N MET A 1 4.25 -6.97 10.94
CA MET A 1 5.71 -7.18 10.93
C MET A 1 6.41 -5.85 11.06
N LYS A 2 7.72 -5.83 11.31
CA LYS A 2 8.47 -4.61 11.63
C LYS A 2 9.88 -4.64 11.01
N LEU A 3 10.49 -3.48 10.88
CA LEU A 3 11.90 -3.34 10.51
C LEU A 3 12.78 -3.50 11.75
N PHE A 4 14.06 -3.85 11.60
CA PHE A 4 14.96 -4.08 12.74
C PHE A 4 15.09 -2.85 13.63
N TYR A 5 15.16 -1.65 13.06
CA TYR A 5 15.24 -0.41 13.84
C TYR A 5 14.02 -0.21 14.76
N GLN A 6 12.87 -0.79 14.42
CA GLN A 6 11.65 -0.66 15.23
C GLN A 6 11.72 -1.49 16.53
N LEU A 7 12.67 -2.43 16.65
CA LEU A 7 13.01 -3.06 17.93
C LEU A 7 13.65 -2.07 18.91
N PHE A 8 14.26 -1.01 18.39
CA PHE A 8 15.01 -0.01 19.14
C PHE A 8 14.38 1.38 19.03
N ILE A 9 13.07 1.45 18.76
CA ILE A 9 12.40 2.74 18.50
C ILE A 9 12.51 3.72 19.66
N ALA A 10 12.54 3.22 20.91
CA ALA A 10 12.78 4.03 22.10
C ALA A 10 14.23 4.57 22.15
N SER A 11 15.22 3.75 21.80
CA SER A 11 16.62 4.17 21.73
C SER A 11 16.92 5.10 20.55
N LEU A 12 16.12 5.02 19.48
CA LEU A 12 16.19 5.88 18.30
C LEU A 12 15.25 7.09 18.37
N GLN A 13 14.71 7.41 19.55
CA GLN A 13 13.88 8.59 19.72
C GLN A 13 14.70 9.86 19.44
N GLY A 14 14.20 10.72 18.55
CA GLY A 14 14.91 11.92 18.09
C GLY A 14 15.91 11.67 16.95
N ALA A 15 16.27 10.41 16.66
CA ALA A 15 17.12 10.10 15.51
C ALA A 15 16.41 10.41 14.20
N ASP A 16 17.14 11.08 13.30
CA ASP A 16 16.64 11.43 11.97
C ASP A 16 16.39 10.18 11.09
N PRO A 17 15.64 10.33 9.99
CA PRO A 17 15.33 9.22 9.09
C PRO A 17 16.54 8.55 8.43
N GLU A 18 17.62 9.28 8.17
CA GLU A 18 18.82 8.73 7.53
C GLU A 18 19.58 7.85 8.52
N THR A 19 19.69 8.30 9.78
CA THR A 19 20.24 7.54 10.91
C THR A 19 19.46 6.23 11.13
N ARG A 20 18.12 6.27 11.07
CA ARG A 20 17.28 5.06 11.18
C ARG A 20 17.51 4.09 10.03
N LEU A 21 17.69 4.58 8.79
CA LEU A 21 18.03 3.72 7.66
C LEU A 21 19.41 3.08 7.82
N VAL A 22 20.42 3.85 8.21
CA VAL A 22 21.78 3.31 8.39
C VAL A 22 21.78 2.22 9.47
N PHE A 23 21.06 2.43 10.58
CA PHE A 23 20.87 1.39 11.59
C PHE A 23 20.19 0.14 11.03
N GLU A 24 19.11 0.30 10.25
CA GLU A 24 18.41 -0.81 9.59
C GLU A 24 19.35 -1.64 8.72
N LEU A 25 20.21 -0.98 7.92
CA LEU A 25 21.14 -1.63 7.03
C LEU A 25 22.25 -2.38 7.77
N LEU A 26 22.73 -1.82 8.89
CA LEU A 26 23.70 -2.49 9.77
C LEU A 26 23.06 -3.73 10.42
N ALA A 27 21.89 -3.58 11.04
CA ALA A 27 21.18 -4.66 11.71
C ALA A 27 20.85 -5.81 10.76
N ALA A 28 20.35 -5.49 9.56
CA ALA A 28 20.04 -6.47 8.53
C ALA A 28 21.30 -7.18 7.98
N GLY A 29 22.44 -6.49 7.99
CA GLY A 29 23.73 -7.07 7.64
C GLY A 29 24.24 -8.07 8.68
N THR A 30 24.10 -7.72 9.97
CA THR A 30 24.54 -8.57 11.09
C THR A 30 23.73 -9.86 11.19
N VAL A 31 22.40 -9.80 11.03
CA VAL A 31 21.56 -11.01 11.08
C VAL A 31 21.89 -11.98 9.93
N ARG A 32 22.27 -11.47 8.76
CA ARG A 32 22.64 -12.28 7.60
C ARG A 32 24.04 -12.86 7.66
N ALA A 33 25.01 -12.07 8.12
CA ALA A 33 26.41 -12.48 8.21
C ALA A 33 26.72 -13.09 9.59
N SER A 34 25.97 -14.12 9.98
CA SER A 34 26.17 -14.87 11.23
C SER A 34 27.61 -15.40 11.30
N GLY A 35 28.55 -14.62 11.86
CA GLY A 35 29.95 -15.02 12.01
C GLY A 35 30.99 -13.91 11.87
N ASP A 36 30.76 -12.85 11.08
CA ASP A 36 31.76 -11.80 10.87
C ASP A 36 31.40 -10.53 11.66
N ALA A 37 31.80 -10.51 12.93
CA ALA A 37 31.86 -9.30 13.75
C ALA A 37 33.04 -8.39 13.33
N GLN A 38 33.28 -8.25 12.03
CA GLN A 38 34.36 -7.41 11.54
C GLN A 38 33.91 -5.96 11.57
N GLY A 39 34.68 -5.12 12.26
CA GLY A 39 34.38 -3.70 12.39
C GLY A 39 34.23 -3.02 11.02
N TYR A 40 33.16 -2.25 10.86
CA TYR A 40 32.82 -1.61 9.61
C TYR A 40 33.59 -0.30 9.41
N ARG A 41 34.20 -0.10 8.24
CA ARG A 41 34.78 1.19 7.82
C ARG A 41 33.74 2.04 7.10
N ILE A 42 33.78 3.36 7.28
CA ILE A 42 32.83 4.30 6.68
C ILE A 42 32.82 4.16 5.15
N GLU A 43 34.00 4.02 4.53
CA GLU A 43 34.14 3.88 3.07
C GLU A 43 33.45 2.60 2.57
N ALA A 44 33.64 1.49 3.26
CA ALA A 44 33.03 0.21 2.92
C ALA A 44 31.51 0.26 3.05
N LEU A 45 31.00 0.88 4.12
CA LEU A 45 29.57 1.05 4.34
C LEU A 45 28.93 1.98 3.30
N ALA A 46 29.57 3.10 2.96
CA ALA A 46 29.08 4.02 1.94
C ALA A 46 28.90 3.34 0.59
N VAL A 47 29.86 2.50 0.18
CA VAL A 47 29.77 1.70 -1.05
C VAL A 47 28.67 0.64 -0.92
N ARG A 48 28.67 -0.15 0.16
CA ARG A 48 27.70 -1.24 0.37
C ARG A 48 26.26 -0.74 0.42
N PHE A 49 26.01 0.37 1.10
CA PHE A 49 24.68 0.94 1.29
C PHE A 49 24.26 1.86 0.15
N GLN A 50 25.18 2.18 -0.76
CA GLN A 50 25.01 3.13 -1.84
C GLN A 50 24.57 4.51 -1.34
N LEU A 51 25.22 4.98 -0.27
CA LEU A 51 24.98 6.26 0.40
C LEU A 51 26.22 7.15 0.32
N SER A 52 26.06 8.46 0.55
CA SER A 52 27.23 9.34 0.61
C SER A 52 28.04 9.05 1.87
N ARG A 53 29.36 9.20 1.78
CA ARG A 53 30.26 9.03 2.92
C ARG A 53 29.90 9.96 4.09
N THR A 54 29.48 11.19 3.79
CA THR A 54 29.07 12.18 4.81
C THR A 54 27.86 11.69 5.59
N LEU A 55 26.80 11.25 4.89
CA LEU A 55 25.58 10.74 5.52
C LEU A 55 25.89 9.53 6.42
N VAL A 56 26.69 8.59 5.93
CA VAL A 56 27.08 7.41 6.74
C VAL A 56 27.89 7.83 7.96
N SER A 57 28.82 8.77 7.81
CA SER A 57 29.62 9.29 8.92
C SER A 57 28.76 9.98 9.99
N ASP A 58 27.85 10.85 9.57
CA ASP A 58 26.97 11.62 10.46
C ASP A 58 26.01 10.67 11.21
N ALA A 59 25.39 9.74 10.48
CA ALA A 59 24.53 8.71 11.05
C ALA A 59 25.26 7.81 12.05
N LEU A 60 26.50 7.38 11.75
CA LEU A 60 27.29 6.58 12.69
C LEU A 60 27.66 7.38 13.94
N GLY A 61 28.00 8.67 13.80
CA GLY A 61 28.26 9.54 14.94
C GLY A 61 27.05 9.63 15.88
N GLU A 62 25.85 9.77 15.31
CA GLU A 62 24.61 9.78 16.07
C GLU A 62 24.30 8.42 16.72
N LEU A 63 24.50 7.31 16.00
CA LEU A 63 24.31 5.96 16.56
C LEU A 63 25.28 5.64 17.70
N VAL A 64 26.50 6.18 17.66
CA VAL A 64 27.47 6.11 18.76
C VAL A 64 26.97 6.92 19.96
N ARG A 65 26.48 8.15 19.73
CA ARG A 65 25.88 8.98 20.79
C ARG A 65 24.69 8.29 21.47
N LEU A 66 23.91 7.53 20.72
CA LEU A 66 22.77 6.74 21.19
C LEU A 66 23.16 5.37 21.81
N GLY A 67 24.44 5.00 21.81
CA GLY A 67 24.93 3.74 22.37
C GLY A 67 24.55 2.48 21.59
N LEU A 68 24.10 2.63 20.33
CA LEU A 68 23.71 1.53 19.45
C LEU A 68 24.90 0.99 18.65
N VAL A 69 25.92 1.81 18.45
CA VAL A 69 27.18 1.49 17.76
C VAL A 69 28.35 1.84 18.67
N VAL A 70 29.42 1.04 18.63
CA VAL A 70 30.67 1.27 19.36
C VAL A 70 31.79 1.55 18.36
N PRO A 71 32.56 2.63 18.55
CA PRO A 71 33.76 2.88 17.76
C PRO A 71 34.94 2.08 18.33
N GLU A 72 35.58 1.29 17.48
CA GLU A 72 36.79 0.54 17.79
C GLU A 72 37.99 1.20 17.10
N ARG A 73 39.05 1.44 17.87
CA ARG A 73 40.32 1.95 17.33
C ARG A 73 41.28 0.78 17.23
N SER A 74 41.67 0.40 16.01
CA SER A 74 42.78 -0.53 15.82
C SER A 74 44.08 0.18 16.17
N ARG A 75 44.90 -0.39 17.08
CA ARG A 75 46.29 0.05 17.24
C ARG A 75 47.05 -0.33 15.97
N SER A 76 47.51 0.65 15.20
CA SER A 76 48.41 0.37 14.08
C SER A 76 49.82 0.11 14.64
N GLU A 77 50.40 -1.04 14.36
CA GLU A 77 51.80 -1.35 14.69
C GLU A 77 52.82 -0.57 13.81
N GLY A 78 52.37 0.41 13.00
CA GLY A 78 53.22 1.22 12.13
C GLY A 78 52.83 2.70 12.06
N LYS A 79 53.69 3.50 11.38
CA LYS A 79 53.49 4.94 11.12
C LYS A 79 52.24 5.17 10.25
N GLY A 80 51.11 5.40 10.90
CA GLY A 80 49.85 5.76 10.26
C GLY A 80 48.81 6.22 11.29
N ARG A 81 47.78 6.96 10.84
CA ARG A 81 46.65 7.33 11.71
C ARG A 81 45.87 6.05 12.08
N PRO A 82 45.48 5.85 13.35
CA PRO A 82 44.74 4.66 13.76
C PRO A 82 43.48 4.48 12.91
N SER A 83 43.23 3.27 12.40
CA SER A 83 42.01 2.99 11.66
C SER A 83 40.82 2.89 12.63
N LEU A 84 39.75 3.60 12.32
CA LEU A 84 38.52 3.63 13.12
C LEU A 84 37.49 2.73 12.46
N THR A 85 37.00 1.74 13.20
CA THR A 85 35.95 0.81 12.77
C THR A 85 34.74 0.95 13.69
N TYR A 86 33.57 0.56 13.19
CA TYR A 86 32.31 0.66 13.93
C TYR A 86 31.65 -0.71 14.03
N THR A 87 31.20 -1.09 15.22
CA THR A 87 30.49 -2.36 15.47
C THR A 87 29.15 -2.07 16.17
N LEU A 88 28.14 -2.92 15.96
CA LEU A 88 26.91 -2.82 16.74
C LEU A 88 27.21 -3.15 18.20
N SER A 89 26.57 -2.46 19.14
CA SER A 89 26.81 -2.75 20.56
C SER A 89 26.36 -4.18 20.91
N PRO A 90 27.01 -4.85 21.88
CA PRO A 90 26.68 -6.24 22.24
C PRO A 90 25.19 -6.44 22.58
N LYS A 91 24.58 -5.45 23.23
CA LYS A 91 23.14 -5.42 23.55
C LYS A 91 22.28 -5.45 22.29
N VAL A 92 22.66 -4.71 21.24
CA VAL A 92 21.97 -4.72 19.95
C VAL A 92 22.10 -6.09 19.29
N VAL A 93 23.31 -6.63 19.20
CA VAL A 93 23.57 -7.94 18.58
C VAL A 93 22.78 -9.05 19.28
N GLN A 94 22.78 -9.07 20.61
CA GLN A 94 21.99 -10.03 21.40
C GLN A 94 20.49 -9.91 21.10
N THR A 95 19.95 -8.69 21.09
CA THR A 95 18.53 -8.45 20.81
C THR A 95 18.15 -8.88 19.39
N LEU A 96 19.02 -8.62 18.40
CA LEU A 96 18.81 -9.06 17.01
C LEU A 96 18.84 -10.58 16.89
N THR A 97 19.77 -11.23 17.58
CA THR A 97 19.92 -12.70 17.58
C THR A 97 18.69 -13.37 18.18
N VAL A 98 18.18 -12.85 19.30
CA VAL A 98 16.95 -13.36 19.95
C VAL A 98 15.72 -13.11 19.08
N SER A 99 15.64 -11.96 18.39
CA SER A 99 14.48 -11.60 17.58
C SER A 99 14.40 -12.37 16.26
N GLY A 100 15.53 -12.84 15.73
CA GLY A 100 15.60 -13.55 14.45
C GLY A 100 15.21 -12.67 13.25
N LEU A 101 14.72 -13.31 12.18
CA LEU A 101 14.22 -12.61 10.99
C LEU A 101 12.92 -11.85 11.33
N VAL A 102 12.95 -10.53 11.21
CA VAL A 102 11.78 -9.66 11.46
C VAL A 102 11.05 -9.25 10.19
N TYR A 103 11.67 -9.50 9.03
CA TYR A 103 11.06 -9.20 7.73
C TYR A 103 9.92 -10.17 7.48
N GLY A 104 8.76 -9.61 7.14
CA GLY A 104 7.55 -10.37 6.86
C GLY A 104 7.57 -10.99 5.46
N ILE A 105 6.38 -11.11 4.88
CA ILE A 105 6.12 -11.72 3.57
C ILE A 105 7.01 -11.13 2.46
N HIS A 106 7.30 -9.82 2.52
CA HIS A 106 8.07 -9.10 1.49
C HIS A 106 9.58 -9.05 1.76
N ALA A 107 10.15 -10.02 2.48
CA ALA A 107 11.56 -10.02 2.87
C ALA A 107 12.53 -9.86 1.68
N GLU A 108 12.30 -10.60 0.58
CA GLU A 108 13.14 -10.50 -0.62
C GLU A 108 13.09 -9.11 -1.27
N LEU A 109 11.90 -8.52 -1.33
CA LEU A 109 11.73 -7.19 -1.92
C LEU A 109 12.34 -6.10 -1.02
N LEU A 110 12.22 -6.25 0.30
CA LEU A 110 12.91 -5.41 1.28
C LEU A 110 14.43 -5.51 1.12
N ASP A 111 14.96 -6.71 0.94
CA ASP A 111 16.39 -6.92 0.73
C ASP A 111 16.91 -6.25 -0.53
N CYS A 112 16.16 -6.37 -1.63
CA CYS A 112 16.44 -5.63 -2.85
C CYS A 112 16.43 -4.13 -2.58
N LEU A 113 15.34 -3.58 -2.03
CA LEU A 113 15.21 -2.14 -1.74
C LEU A 113 16.37 -1.61 -0.85
N LEU A 114 16.73 -2.38 0.17
CA LEU A 114 17.78 -2.05 1.12
C LEU A 114 19.18 -2.23 0.54
N SER A 115 19.36 -2.96 -0.55
CA SER A 115 20.63 -3.01 -1.28
C SER A 115 20.88 -1.76 -2.13
N GLY A 116 19.86 -0.92 -2.35
CA GLY A 116 19.93 0.33 -3.11
C GLY A 116 20.00 0.22 -4.63
N PRO A 117 19.37 -0.78 -5.30
CA PRO A 117 19.41 -0.92 -6.75
C PRO A 117 18.80 0.32 -7.45
N PRO A 118 19.19 0.58 -8.71
CA PRO A 118 18.48 1.56 -9.53
C PRO A 118 17.02 1.12 -9.70
N ILE A 119 16.13 2.10 -9.79
CA ILE A 119 14.74 1.93 -10.17
C ILE A 119 14.72 1.80 -11.69
N GLU A 120 14.30 0.66 -12.21
CA GLU A 120 14.21 0.42 -13.67
C GLU A 120 12.95 1.03 -14.27
N MET A 121 11.93 1.31 -13.44
CA MET A 121 10.68 1.87 -13.90
C MET A 121 10.84 3.24 -14.58
N GLN A 122 10.39 3.30 -15.83
CA GLN A 122 10.21 4.55 -16.57
C GLN A 122 8.78 5.06 -16.30
N VAL A 123 8.67 6.23 -15.67
CA VAL A 123 7.43 7.03 -15.64
C VAL A 123 7.60 8.11 -16.71
N PRO A 124 6.87 8.04 -17.85
CA PRO A 124 7.12 8.87 -19.03
C PRO A 124 7.13 10.39 -18.76
N GLU A 125 6.31 10.87 -17.82
CA GLU A 125 6.15 12.32 -17.54
C GLU A 125 7.22 12.93 -16.64
N LEU A 126 8.18 12.16 -16.12
CA LEU A 126 9.34 12.78 -15.44
C LEU A 126 10.38 13.34 -16.44
N GLN A 127 10.10 13.28 -17.75
CA GLN A 127 10.80 14.04 -18.79
C GLN A 127 10.11 15.38 -19.07
N SER A 128 10.17 16.33 -18.14
CA SER A 128 9.85 17.73 -18.48
C SER A 128 10.60 18.74 -17.60
N HIS A 129 11.92 18.71 -17.73
CA HIS A 129 12.77 19.90 -17.75
C HIS A 129 14.00 19.51 -18.58
N PRO A 130 14.66 20.43 -19.31
CA PRO A 130 15.89 20.10 -20.02
C PRO A 130 16.94 19.76 -18.97
N ALA A 131 16.98 18.48 -18.61
CA ALA A 131 18.08 17.89 -17.88
C ALA A 131 19.23 17.94 -18.86
N LYS A 132 20.05 19.01 -18.78
CA LYS A 132 21.48 18.88 -19.06
C LYS A 132 21.85 17.50 -18.52
N GLN A 133 22.30 16.57 -19.35
CA GLN A 133 22.76 15.25 -18.92
C GLN A 133 23.73 15.46 -17.77
N ARG A 134 23.23 15.37 -16.54
CA ARG A 134 24.01 15.63 -15.33
C ARG A 134 24.66 14.29 -15.04
N LEU A 135 25.91 14.20 -15.48
CA LEU A 135 26.83 13.09 -15.24
C LEU A 135 26.63 12.50 -13.84
N ALA A 136 26.75 11.18 -13.72
CA ALA A 136 26.69 10.42 -12.47
C ALA A 136 27.69 10.93 -11.40
N VAL A 137 28.65 11.74 -11.83
CA VAL A 137 29.68 12.39 -11.04
C VAL A 137 29.69 13.87 -11.40
N THR A 138 29.70 14.77 -10.41
CA THR A 138 29.92 16.20 -10.67
C THR A 138 31.31 16.42 -11.30
N LYS A 139 31.57 17.56 -11.96
CA LYS A 139 32.92 17.95 -12.45
C LYS A 139 34.02 17.92 -11.36
N THR A 140 33.63 17.72 -10.11
CA THR A 140 34.46 17.66 -8.89
C THR A 140 34.56 16.26 -8.27
N GLY A 141 34.15 15.19 -8.94
CA GLY A 141 34.32 13.81 -8.44
C GLY A 141 33.31 13.37 -7.37
N ARG A 142 32.27 14.17 -7.06
CA ARG A 142 31.26 13.82 -6.04
C ARG A 142 30.10 13.04 -6.67
N PRO A 143 29.53 12.03 -5.97
CA PRO A 143 28.33 11.34 -6.44
C PRO A 143 27.19 12.32 -6.64
N ALA A 144 26.47 12.18 -7.75
CA ALA A 144 25.30 13.01 -8.02
C ALA A 144 24.22 12.84 -6.92
N PRO A 145 23.49 13.90 -6.54
CA PRO A 145 22.47 13.82 -5.52
C PRO A 145 21.43 12.74 -5.86
N PRO A 146 20.76 12.10 -4.88
CA PRO A 146 19.93 10.90 -5.06
C PRO A 146 18.84 10.99 -6.14
N GLY A 147 18.39 12.20 -6.51
CA GLY A 147 17.43 12.40 -7.60
C GLY A 147 18.01 12.23 -9.02
N ALA A 148 19.33 12.21 -9.19
CA ALA A 148 20.01 12.17 -10.48
C ALA A 148 20.43 10.75 -10.93
N SER A 149 20.38 9.74 -10.04
CA SER A 149 20.98 8.42 -10.26
C SER A 149 19.99 7.29 -10.55
N LYS A 150 18.72 7.60 -10.87
CA LYS A 150 17.62 6.62 -10.92
C LYS A 150 17.45 5.81 -9.62
N ARG A 151 17.99 6.26 -8.48
CA ARG A 151 17.91 5.55 -7.19
C ARG A 151 16.98 6.27 -6.22
N LEU A 152 16.47 5.54 -5.24
CA LEU A 152 15.75 6.14 -4.13
C LEU A 152 16.72 6.80 -3.15
N SER A 153 16.37 7.98 -2.65
CA SER A 153 17.06 8.58 -1.51
C SER A 153 16.93 7.71 -0.27
N ALA A 154 17.83 7.89 0.70
CA ALA A 154 17.77 7.21 2.00
C ALA A 154 16.37 7.31 2.64
N CYS A 155 15.83 8.53 2.73
CA CYS A 155 14.51 8.78 3.27
C CYS A 155 13.39 8.04 2.50
N ASN A 156 13.43 8.02 1.16
CA ASN A 156 12.41 7.31 0.39
C ASN A 156 12.55 5.78 0.53
N ARG A 157 13.78 5.25 0.66
CA ARG A 157 14.03 3.83 0.94
C ARG A 157 13.44 3.45 2.30
N LEU A 158 13.70 4.24 3.34
CA LEU A 158 13.14 4.01 4.67
C LEU A 158 11.61 4.02 4.66
N LEU A 159 11.01 5.02 4.00
CA LEU A 159 9.56 5.14 3.92
C LEU A 159 8.93 3.94 3.21
N PHE A 160 9.46 3.57 2.05
CA PHE A 160 8.93 2.45 1.28
C PHE A 160 9.17 1.12 1.99
N ALA A 161 10.31 0.93 2.65
CA ALA A 161 10.56 -0.24 3.50
C ALA A 161 9.57 -0.32 4.66
N THR A 162 9.25 0.82 5.29
CA THR A 162 8.29 0.88 6.41
C THR A 162 6.89 0.51 5.97
N LEU A 163 6.50 0.91 4.75
CA LEU A 163 5.23 0.51 4.12
C LEU A 163 5.23 -0.98 3.75
N LEU A 164 6.27 -1.47 3.06
CA LEU A 164 6.40 -2.88 2.66
C LEU A 164 6.37 -3.84 3.87
N ALA A 165 7.04 -3.50 4.97
CA ALA A 165 7.04 -4.30 6.19
C ALA A 165 5.65 -4.45 6.85
N ARG A 166 4.68 -3.60 6.46
CA ARG A 166 3.29 -3.61 6.94
C ARG A 166 2.28 -3.99 5.86
N ALA A 167 2.73 -4.25 4.65
CA ALA A 167 1.85 -4.63 3.56
C ALA A 167 1.43 -6.10 3.69
N ASP A 168 0.21 -6.42 3.28
CA ASP A 168 -0.23 -7.79 3.10
C ASP A 168 0.40 -8.44 1.86
N HIS A 169 0.06 -9.71 1.57
CA HIS A 169 0.60 -10.47 0.43
C HIS A 169 0.43 -9.79 -0.94
N CYS A 170 -0.57 -8.91 -1.08
CA CYS A 170 -0.88 -8.20 -2.32
C CYS A 170 -0.34 -6.76 -2.33
N GLY A 171 0.36 -6.34 -1.29
CA GLY A 171 0.97 -5.01 -1.19
C GLY A 171 0.01 -3.95 -0.64
N VAL A 172 -1.09 -4.33 0.01
CA VAL A 172 -2.01 -3.38 0.63
C VAL A 172 -1.54 -3.04 2.04
N VAL A 173 -1.35 -1.75 2.30
CA VAL A 173 -1.08 -1.22 3.63
C VAL A 173 -2.34 -0.54 4.14
N SER A 174 -2.93 -1.10 5.19
CA SER A 174 -4.10 -0.55 5.88
C SER A 174 -3.81 -0.36 7.37
N GLY A 175 -4.62 0.45 8.05
CA GLY A 175 -4.47 0.71 9.49
C GLY A 175 -3.37 1.72 9.87
N LEU A 176 -2.55 2.15 8.90
CA LEU A 176 -1.36 2.97 9.16
C LEU A 176 -1.67 4.47 9.02
N GLY A 177 -1.78 5.16 10.15
CA GLY A 177 -2.09 6.59 10.21
C GLY A 177 -0.88 7.49 9.93
N GLY A 178 -1.14 8.75 9.57
CA GLY A 178 -0.10 9.79 9.45
C GLY A 178 0.78 9.91 10.71
N PRO A 179 0.21 10.03 11.93
CA PRO A 179 1.01 10.10 13.16
C PRO A 179 1.91 8.89 13.38
N GLU A 180 1.41 7.69 13.09
CA GLU A 180 2.17 6.45 13.22
C GLU A 180 3.31 6.40 12.19
N LEU A 181 3.07 6.82 10.94
CA LEU A 181 4.14 6.96 9.94
C LEU A 181 5.23 7.93 10.40
N LEU A 182 4.86 9.08 10.97
CA LEU A 182 5.83 10.05 11.50
C LEU A 182 6.66 9.43 12.63
N GLN A 183 6.01 8.74 13.57
CA GLN A 183 6.68 8.06 14.68
C GLN A 183 7.67 7.00 14.18
N LEU A 184 7.26 6.18 13.22
CA LEU A 184 8.07 5.09 12.68
C LEU A 184 9.26 5.62 11.87
N THR A 185 9.04 6.64 11.04
CA THR A 185 10.07 7.11 10.10
C THR A 185 10.96 8.22 10.65
N GLY A 186 10.49 8.95 11.67
CA GLY A 186 11.19 10.14 12.18
C GLY A 186 11.01 11.38 11.30
N PHE A 187 10.10 11.35 10.31
CA PHE A 187 9.81 12.52 9.49
C PHE A 187 8.98 13.56 10.24
N ASP A 188 9.10 14.82 9.81
CA ASP A 188 8.07 15.82 10.01
C ASP A 188 6.92 15.65 8.98
N ALA A 189 5.79 16.31 9.24
CA ALA A 189 4.59 16.18 8.42
C ALA A 189 4.77 16.64 6.96
N ALA A 190 5.57 17.69 6.72
CA ALA A 190 5.81 18.21 5.37
C ALA A 190 6.71 17.28 4.57
N SER A 191 7.78 16.79 5.20
CA SER A 191 8.68 15.79 4.63
C SER A 191 7.93 14.51 4.30
N LEU A 192 7.14 13.95 5.23
CA LEU A 192 6.34 12.74 4.96
C LEU A 192 5.42 12.92 3.74
N LYS A 193 4.71 14.04 3.65
CA LYS A 193 3.83 14.34 2.51
C LYS A 193 4.60 14.43 1.19
N HIS A 194 5.76 15.08 1.20
CA HIS A 194 6.62 15.19 0.02
C HIS A 194 7.16 13.82 -0.42
N ARG A 195 7.61 13.00 0.54
CA ARG A 195 8.17 11.66 0.28
C ARG A 195 7.11 10.68 -0.22
N LEU A 196 5.91 10.67 0.39
CA LEU A 196 4.78 9.89 -0.12
C LEU A 196 4.41 10.29 -1.55
N ARG A 197 4.39 11.60 -1.85
CA ARG A 197 4.19 12.06 -3.23
C ARG A 197 5.27 11.55 -4.16
N ARG A 198 6.54 11.65 -3.75
CA ARG A 198 7.64 11.13 -4.57
C ARG A 198 7.51 9.62 -4.83
N LEU A 199 7.05 8.82 -3.87
CA LEU A 199 6.81 7.39 -4.08
C LEU A 199 5.65 7.13 -5.06
N MET A 200 4.60 7.95 -5.04
CA MET A 200 3.51 7.92 -6.04
C MET A 200 4.01 8.32 -7.43
N ASP A 201 4.77 9.42 -7.54
CA ASP A 201 5.34 9.90 -8.80
C ASP A 201 6.32 8.90 -9.42
N LEU A 202 6.98 8.11 -8.58
CA LEU A 202 7.86 7.00 -8.98
C LEU A 202 7.10 5.70 -9.23
N GLY A 203 5.78 5.66 -9.07
CA GLY A 203 4.94 4.46 -9.25
C GLY A 203 5.22 3.31 -8.28
N LEU A 204 5.89 3.58 -7.16
CA LEU A 204 6.09 2.61 -6.07
C LEU A 204 4.83 2.48 -5.21
N ILE A 205 3.97 3.51 -5.24
CA ILE A 205 2.60 3.45 -4.74
C ILE A 205 1.68 3.55 -5.96
N ARG A 206 0.96 2.47 -6.23
CA ARG A 206 -0.01 2.35 -7.34
C ARG A 206 -1.22 3.24 -7.10
N ARG A 207 -1.78 3.14 -5.89
CA ARG A 207 -2.97 3.88 -5.46
C ARG A 207 -2.88 4.30 -4.00
N TYR A 208 -3.60 5.38 -3.71
CA TYR A 208 -3.74 5.95 -2.39
C TYR A 208 -5.19 6.33 -2.13
N VAL A 209 -5.79 5.72 -1.11
CA VAL A 209 -7.12 6.11 -0.60
C VAL A 209 -6.92 6.92 0.66
N PRO A 210 -7.22 8.23 0.66
CA PRO A 210 -7.07 9.07 1.84
C PRO A 210 -8.00 8.62 2.97
N GLY A 211 -7.48 8.57 4.20
CA GLY A 211 -8.30 8.34 5.39
C GLY A 211 -9.33 9.44 5.63
N VAL A 212 -10.39 9.10 6.36
CA VAL A 212 -11.51 9.99 6.66
C VAL A 212 -11.91 9.88 8.13
N SER A 213 -12.46 10.95 8.68
CA SER A 213 -13.18 10.91 9.95
C SER A 213 -14.68 10.91 9.68
N SER A 214 -15.40 9.95 10.25
CA SER A 214 -16.85 9.85 10.13
C SER A 214 -17.44 9.10 11.32
N SER A 215 -18.68 9.43 11.67
CA SER A 215 -19.45 8.80 12.74
C SER A 215 -19.93 7.40 12.42
N ILE A 216 -19.97 6.99 11.14
CA ILE A 216 -20.49 5.68 10.73
C ILE A 216 -19.49 4.55 10.97
N PHE A 217 -18.20 4.87 11.12
CA PHE A 217 -17.16 3.88 11.33
C PHE A 217 -16.94 3.63 12.82
N ALA A 218 -16.68 2.38 13.20
CA ALA A 218 -16.41 2.00 14.59
C ALA A 218 -15.25 2.80 15.18
N ARG A 219 -14.21 3.01 14.36
CA ARG A 219 -13.16 3.98 14.64
C ARG A 219 -13.56 5.32 14.03
N ALA A 220 -13.70 6.35 14.86
CA ALA A 220 -14.05 7.71 14.41
C ALA A 220 -13.12 8.26 13.32
N ARG A 221 -11.91 7.70 13.20
CA ARG A 221 -10.95 7.98 12.12
C ARG A 221 -10.47 6.68 11.48
N VAL A 222 -10.72 6.55 10.18
CA VAL A 222 -10.16 5.51 9.33
C VAL A 222 -8.85 6.01 8.75
N SER A 223 -7.78 5.23 8.89
CA SER A 223 -6.46 5.55 8.33
C SER A 223 -6.47 5.52 6.81
N SER A 224 -5.46 6.12 6.18
CA SER A 224 -5.29 5.96 4.74
C SER A 224 -4.91 4.52 4.36
N THR A 225 -5.23 4.14 3.14
CA THR A 225 -4.83 2.85 2.54
C THR A 225 -3.87 3.11 1.37
N TYR A 226 -2.78 2.37 1.33
CA TYR A 226 -1.78 2.45 0.26
C TYR A 226 -1.72 1.12 -0.47
N PHE A 227 -1.75 1.15 -1.79
CA PHE A 227 -1.55 -0.02 -2.64
C PHE A 227 -0.16 0.08 -3.25
N LEU A 228 0.75 -0.76 -2.78
CA LEU A 228 2.15 -0.73 -3.18
C LEU A 228 2.37 -1.46 -4.50
N ASN A 229 3.38 -1.04 -5.25
CA ASN A 229 3.86 -1.79 -6.39
C ASN A 229 4.87 -2.85 -5.92
N LEU A 230 4.48 -4.12 -5.98
CA LEU A 230 5.35 -5.26 -5.68
C LEU A 230 6.23 -5.71 -6.87
N ASN A 231 6.04 -5.09 -8.05
CA ASN A 231 6.84 -5.30 -9.25
C ASN A 231 7.59 -4.02 -9.67
N PRO A 232 8.37 -3.38 -8.77
CA PRO A 232 9.01 -2.09 -9.07
C PRO A 232 10.20 -2.17 -10.05
N GLY A 233 10.56 -3.37 -10.52
CA GLY A 233 11.70 -3.58 -11.41
C GLY A 233 13.04 -3.39 -10.72
N PHE A 234 13.25 -4.02 -9.55
CA PHE A 234 14.56 -4.05 -8.89
C PHE A 234 15.47 -5.16 -9.45
N GLY A 235 15.42 -5.44 -10.76
CA GLY A 235 16.19 -6.49 -11.41
C GLY A 235 15.85 -7.93 -10.96
N ARG A 236 14.63 -8.16 -10.43
CA ARG A 236 14.14 -9.47 -9.96
C ARG A 236 12.78 -9.84 -10.55
N LYS A 237 12.46 -11.13 -10.46
CA LYS A 237 11.14 -11.69 -10.82
C LYS A 237 10.02 -10.97 -10.07
N SER A 238 8.86 -10.87 -10.70
CA SER A 238 7.67 -10.25 -10.15
C SER A 238 7.19 -10.97 -8.88
N HIS A 239 6.86 -10.20 -7.84
CA HIS A 239 6.34 -10.73 -6.57
C HIS A 239 4.80 -10.81 -6.55
N CYS A 240 4.14 -10.21 -7.54
CA CYS A 240 2.70 -10.36 -7.77
C CYS A 240 2.38 -10.45 -9.28
N ALA A 241 1.20 -10.96 -9.61
CA ALA A 241 0.57 -10.75 -10.91
C ALA A 241 -0.51 -9.68 -10.81
N VAL A 242 -0.64 -8.86 -11.84
CA VAL A 242 -1.70 -7.86 -11.95
C VAL A 242 -2.59 -8.20 -13.14
N MET A 243 -3.88 -8.36 -12.89
CA MET A 243 -4.88 -8.71 -13.89
C MET A 243 -5.84 -7.54 -14.08
N VAL A 244 -6.06 -7.13 -15.32
CA VAL A 244 -7.00 -6.08 -15.71
C VAL A 244 -8.09 -6.70 -16.59
N HIS A 245 -9.33 -6.30 -16.37
CA HIS A 245 -10.45 -6.66 -17.24
C HIS A 245 -11.23 -5.41 -17.68
N LEU A 246 -11.45 -5.28 -18.98
CA LEU A 246 -12.32 -4.28 -19.61
C LEU A 246 -13.66 -4.91 -19.98
N ALA A 247 -14.77 -4.32 -19.52
CA ALA A 247 -16.11 -4.73 -19.93
C ALA A 247 -16.49 -4.12 -21.29
N CYS A 248 -17.36 -4.79 -22.04
CA CYS A 248 -17.96 -4.22 -23.25
C CYS A 248 -19.21 -3.38 -22.94
N ASP A 249 -19.96 -3.72 -21.89
CA ASP A 249 -21.18 -3.00 -21.47
C ASP A 249 -20.83 -1.81 -20.57
N TRP A 250 -20.51 -0.68 -21.19
CA TRP A 250 -20.00 0.47 -20.45
C TRP A 250 -21.08 1.19 -19.65
N GLU A 251 -22.34 1.12 -20.07
CA GLU A 251 -23.42 1.84 -19.40
C GLU A 251 -23.87 1.10 -18.15
N ALA A 252 -24.07 -0.22 -18.22
CA ALA A 252 -24.42 -1.01 -17.04
C ALA A 252 -23.28 -1.06 -16.01
N LYS A 253 -22.03 -0.89 -16.45
CA LYS A 253 -20.84 -0.95 -15.59
C LYS A 253 -20.30 0.43 -15.22
N ARG A 254 -21.07 1.49 -15.45
CA ARG A 254 -20.64 2.87 -15.24
C ARG A 254 -20.34 3.23 -13.78
N PHE A 255 -21.00 2.56 -12.84
CA PHE A 255 -20.99 2.95 -11.43
C PHE A 255 -20.47 1.84 -10.54
N THR A 256 -19.77 2.22 -9.47
CA THR A 256 -19.48 1.31 -8.37
C THR A 256 -20.65 1.23 -7.39
N HIS A 257 -20.64 0.24 -6.50
CA HIS A 257 -21.65 0.17 -5.43
C HIS A 257 -21.64 1.42 -4.53
N ALA A 258 -20.48 2.01 -4.25
CA ALA A 258 -20.41 3.25 -3.48
C ALA A 258 -20.96 4.47 -4.24
N ASP A 259 -20.87 4.51 -5.58
CA ASP A 259 -21.52 5.54 -6.39
C ASP A 259 -23.04 5.44 -6.28
N ILE A 260 -23.58 4.21 -6.41
CA ILE A 260 -25.02 3.93 -6.26
C ILE A 260 -25.50 4.36 -4.87
N LEU A 261 -24.81 3.93 -3.80
CA LEU A 261 -25.12 4.37 -2.43
C LEU A 261 -25.13 5.89 -2.30
N ARG A 262 -24.15 6.59 -2.89
CA ARG A 262 -24.07 8.05 -2.84
C ARG A 262 -25.25 8.69 -3.57
N PHE A 263 -25.65 8.17 -4.72
CA PHE A 263 -26.78 8.70 -5.47
C PHE A 263 -28.10 8.48 -4.74
N ASP A 264 -28.32 7.28 -4.20
CA ASP A 264 -29.53 6.96 -3.44
C ASP A 264 -29.62 7.83 -2.16
N VAL A 265 -28.53 8.01 -1.42
CA VAL A 265 -28.52 8.90 -0.24
C VAL A 265 -28.79 10.35 -0.64
N ALA A 266 -28.19 10.84 -1.73
CA ALA A 266 -28.44 12.20 -2.19
C ALA A 266 -29.89 12.40 -2.66
N ALA A 267 -30.52 11.38 -3.26
CA ALA A 267 -31.93 11.41 -3.63
C ALA A 267 -32.83 11.42 -2.39
N TYR A 268 -32.54 10.55 -1.42
CA TYR A 268 -33.21 10.50 -0.13
C TYR A 268 -33.17 11.84 0.62
N GLU A 269 -32.00 12.50 0.65
CA GLU A 269 -31.82 13.81 1.29
C GLU A 269 -32.60 14.94 0.60
N ARG A 270 -32.88 14.81 -0.71
CA ARG A 270 -33.74 15.73 -1.46
C ARG A 270 -35.24 15.48 -1.25
N GLY A 271 -35.61 14.48 -0.47
CA GLY A 271 -37.00 14.12 -0.19
C GLY A 271 -37.60 13.12 -1.18
N ASP A 272 -36.79 12.53 -2.07
CA ASP A 272 -37.25 11.41 -2.89
C ASP A 272 -37.41 10.17 -2.01
N ARG A 273 -38.66 9.71 -1.88
CA ARG A 273 -39.02 8.46 -1.19
C ARG A 273 -39.58 7.42 -2.16
N GLY A 274 -39.34 7.59 -3.46
CA GLY A 274 -39.89 6.75 -4.51
C GLY A 274 -39.38 5.31 -4.49
N SER A 275 -40.07 4.44 -5.23
CA SER A 275 -39.75 3.03 -5.45
C SER A 275 -38.47 2.78 -6.28
N ALA A 276 -37.78 3.83 -6.71
CA ALA A 276 -36.58 3.75 -7.54
C ALA A 276 -35.28 3.57 -6.73
N LEU A 277 -35.31 3.75 -5.40
CA LEU A 277 -34.13 3.58 -4.55
C LEU A 277 -33.87 2.08 -4.34
N VAL A 278 -32.66 1.64 -4.68
CA VAL A 278 -32.24 0.23 -4.51
C VAL A 278 -31.74 -0.01 -3.08
N THR A 279 -31.26 1.04 -2.42
CA THR A 279 -30.72 0.98 -1.06
C THR A 279 -31.82 1.01 0.02
N PRO A 280 -31.82 0.08 1.01
CA PRO A 280 -32.80 0.07 2.10
C PRO A 280 -32.80 1.34 2.95
N LEU A 281 -33.96 1.68 3.51
CA LEU A 281 -34.17 2.92 4.25
C LEU A 281 -33.29 3.06 5.51
N SER A 282 -33.00 1.96 6.20
CA SER A 282 -32.08 1.95 7.36
C SER A 282 -30.67 2.39 6.96
N VAL A 283 -30.18 1.90 5.83
CA VAL A 283 -28.87 2.24 5.26
C VAL A 283 -28.83 3.69 4.79
N LEU A 284 -29.89 4.16 4.14
CA LEU A 284 -30.01 5.56 3.72
C LEU A 284 -29.94 6.52 4.91
N ARG A 285 -30.67 6.22 5.99
CA ARG A 285 -30.61 6.99 7.24
C ARG A 285 -29.24 6.93 7.89
N PHE A 286 -28.59 5.77 7.87
CA PHE A 286 -27.27 5.57 8.43
C PHE A 286 -26.19 6.39 7.71
N LEU A 287 -26.30 6.51 6.38
CA LEU A 287 -25.36 7.23 5.52
C LEU A 287 -25.73 8.70 5.26
N ALA A 288 -26.90 9.15 5.73
CA ALA A 288 -27.30 10.55 5.60
C ALA A 288 -26.29 11.50 6.27
N GLY A 289 -26.06 12.65 5.63
CA GLY A 289 -25.13 13.69 6.05
C GLY A 289 -23.65 13.36 5.82
N GLN A 290 -23.32 12.21 5.22
CA GLN A 290 -21.93 11.82 4.99
C GLN A 290 -21.29 12.54 3.80
N ARG A 291 -20.02 12.92 3.97
CA ARG A 291 -19.26 13.63 2.95
C ARG A 291 -18.89 12.70 1.78
N PRO A 292 -18.72 13.22 0.54
CA PRO A 292 -18.34 12.40 -0.62
C PRO A 292 -17.10 11.51 -0.42
N ARG A 293 -16.11 11.97 0.35
CA ARG A 293 -14.90 11.18 0.66
C ARG A 293 -15.16 9.92 1.49
N VAL A 294 -16.27 9.85 2.22
CA VAL A 294 -16.67 8.66 2.98
C VAL A 294 -16.99 7.51 2.03
N TYR A 295 -17.65 7.79 0.91
CA TYR A 295 -17.99 6.79 -0.10
C TYR A 295 -16.76 6.18 -0.78
N LEU A 296 -15.68 6.95 -0.96
CA LEU A 296 -14.40 6.41 -1.45
C LEU A 296 -13.81 5.39 -0.47
N VAL A 297 -13.88 5.67 0.84
CA VAL A 297 -13.43 4.75 1.89
C VAL A 297 -14.37 3.53 1.97
N LEU A 298 -15.68 3.72 1.87
CA LEU A 298 -16.65 2.61 1.80
C LEU A 298 -16.34 1.68 0.63
N GLN A 299 -16.08 2.21 -0.57
CA GLN A 299 -15.71 1.40 -1.72
C GLN A 299 -14.42 0.61 -1.46
N SER A 300 -13.41 1.25 -0.84
CA SER A 300 -12.17 0.55 -0.49
C SER A 300 -12.37 -0.54 0.57
N MET A 301 -13.34 -0.38 1.48
CA MET A 301 -13.69 -1.41 2.46
C MET A 301 -14.45 -2.56 1.79
N LEU A 302 -15.41 -2.27 0.93
CA LEU A 302 -16.11 -3.25 0.10
C LEU A 302 -15.13 -4.07 -0.75
N TYR A 303 -14.12 -3.42 -1.34
CA TYR A 303 -13.05 -4.11 -2.04
C TYR A 303 -12.23 -5.02 -1.15
N ARG A 304 -11.90 -4.61 0.08
CA ARG A 304 -11.23 -5.50 1.05
C ARG A 304 -12.09 -6.71 1.41
N TYR A 305 -13.40 -6.53 1.58
CA TYR A 305 -14.35 -7.62 1.85
C TYR A 305 -14.45 -8.59 0.67
N ALA A 306 -14.60 -8.07 -0.54
CA ALA A 306 -14.60 -8.88 -1.75
C ALA A 306 -13.26 -9.62 -1.95
N SER A 307 -12.14 -8.96 -1.66
CA SER A 307 -10.80 -9.58 -1.71
C SER A 307 -10.67 -10.76 -0.76
N PHE A 308 -11.25 -10.65 0.45
CA PHE A 308 -11.32 -11.76 1.40
C PHE A 308 -12.10 -12.96 0.82
N LEU A 309 -13.28 -12.71 0.25
CA LEU A 309 -14.08 -13.76 -0.41
C LEU A 309 -13.33 -14.40 -1.59
N LEU A 310 -12.75 -13.58 -2.47
CA LEU A 310 -11.99 -14.05 -3.63
C LEU A 310 -10.82 -14.94 -3.22
N SER A 311 -10.10 -14.57 -2.16
CA SER A 311 -8.93 -15.33 -1.69
C SER A 311 -9.31 -16.65 -1.01
N GLN A 312 -10.45 -16.70 -0.31
CA GLN A 312 -10.84 -17.85 0.51
C GLN A 312 -11.84 -18.79 -0.18
N ARG A 313 -12.64 -18.27 -1.10
CA ARG A 313 -13.84 -18.94 -1.66
C ARG A 313 -13.92 -18.85 -3.18
N TRP A 314 -12.81 -18.63 -3.89
CA TRP A 314 -12.77 -18.50 -5.35
C TRP A 314 -13.65 -19.52 -6.11
N SER A 315 -13.49 -20.81 -5.80
CA SER A 315 -14.21 -21.91 -6.45
C SER A 315 -15.71 -21.93 -6.14
N ALA A 316 -16.09 -21.38 -4.99
CA ALA A 316 -17.46 -21.39 -4.48
C ALA A 316 -18.26 -20.14 -4.91
N LEU A 317 -17.59 -19.10 -5.42
CA LEU A 317 -18.18 -17.85 -5.92
C LEU A 317 -18.78 -17.96 -7.34
N VAL A 318 -19.39 -19.09 -7.67
CA VAL A 318 -20.07 -19.26 -8.97
C VAL A 318 -21.25 -18.28 -9.09
N PRO A 319 -21.63 -17.84 -10.30
CA PRO A 319 -22.74 -16.89 -10.48
C PRO A 319 -24.02 -17.38 -9.78
N GLY A 320 -24.59 -16.53 -8.91
CA GLY A 320 -25.81 -16.83 -8.16
C GLY A 320 -25.63 -17.66 -6.88
N ALA A 321 -24.43 -18.16 -6.58
CA ALA A 321 -24.18 -18.89 -5.33
C ALA A 321 -23.90 -17.93 -4.17
N TYR A 322 -24.85 -17.80 -3.25
CA TYR A 322 -24.66 -17.03 -2.03
C TYR A 322 -24.16 -17.92 -0.90
N LEU A 323 -23.01 -17.58 -0.32
CA LEU A 323 -22.41 -18.34 0.77
C LEU A 323 -22.29 -17.47 2.01
N TRP A 324 -22.86 -17.94 3.11
CA TRP A 324 -22.69 -17.31 4.40
C TRP A 324 -21.27 -17.56 4.93
N ASP A 325 -20.60 -16.50 5.38
CA ASP A 325 -19.26 -16.55 5.96
C ASP A 325 -19.23 -15.66 7.22
N ASP A 326 -19.16 -16.31 8.38
CA ASP A 326 -19.18 -15.64 9.69
C ASP A 326 -18.00 -14.68 9.89
N LYS A 327 -16.83 -15.00 9.29
CA LYS A 327 -15.65 -14.14 9.42
C LYS A 327 -15.86 -12.86 8.63
N LEU A 328 -16.41 -12.95 7.43
CA LEU A 328 -16.75 -11.77 6.65
C LEU A 328 -17.79 -10.91 7.40
N TYR A 329 -18.87 -11.52 7.89
CA TYR A 329 -19.91 -10.80 8.62
C TYR A 329 -19.33 -10.09 9.85
N ALA A 330 -18.49 -10.77 10.63
CA ALA A 330 -17.80 -10.18 11.78
C ALA A 330 -16.83 -9.05 11.40
N MET A 331 -16.13 -9.17 10.27
CA MET A 331 -15.27 -8.09 9.75
C MET A 331 -16.08 -6.84 9.46
N ILE A 332 -17.20 -6.98 8.75
CA ILE A 332 -18.09 -5.85 8.41
C ILE A 332 -18.65 -5.22 9.68
N ARG A 333 -19.22 -6.03 10.60
CA ARG A 333 -19.78 -5.55 11.87
C ARG A 333 -18.76 -4.80 12.73
N ARG A 334 -17.50 -5.25 12.75
CA ARG A 334 -16.40 -4.60 13.51
C ARG A 334 -16.03 -3.23 12.96
N ASP A 335 -16.20 -3.02 11.66
CA ASP A 335 -15.67 -1.82 11.01
C ASP A 335 -16.70 -0.65 11.02
N PHE A 336 -17.98 -0.94 11.24
CA PHE A 336 -19.05 0.05 11.37
C PHE A 336 -19.48 0.28 12.83
N ARG A 337 -19.94 1.49 13.12
CA ARG A 337 -20.50 1.85 14.42
C ARG A 337 -22.01 1.61 14.38
N GLN A 338 -22.53 0.90 15.38
CA GLN A 338 -23.98 0.74 15.54
C GLN A 338 -24.64 2.13 15.73
N PRO A 339 -25.70 2.44 14.96
CA PRO A 339 -26.42 3.71 15.12
C PRO A 339 -26.98 3.83 16.54
N VAL A 340 -26.79 5.01 17.15
CA VAL A 340 -27.47 5.37 18.41
C VAL A 340 -28.59 6.32 18.03
N LEU A 341 -29.85 5.87 18.16
CA LEU A 341 -30.99 6.75 17.97
C LEU A 341 -30.96 7.82 19.07
N LYS A 342 -30.94 9.10 18.68
CA LYS A 342 -31.25 10.18 19.62
C LYS A 342 -32.73 10.03 19.95
N VAL A 343 -33.05 9.63 21.18
CA VAL A 343 -34.41 9.66 21.71
C VAL A 343 -34.88 11.11 21.64
N ALA A 344 -35.64 11.44 20.62
CA ALA A 344 -36.38 12.70 20.58
C ALA A 344 -37.69 12.44 21.34
N SER A 345 -37.88 13.19 22.43
CA SER A 345 -39.02 13.19 23.35
C SER A 345 -39.10 12.06 24.39
N GLU A 346 -39.38 12.45 25.63
CA GLU A 346 -39.50 11.63 26.85
C GLU A 346 -40.70 10.65 26.85
N HIS A 347 -41.32 10.39 25.69
CA HIS A 347 -42.54 9.56 25.62
C HIS A 347 -42.56 8.52 24.48
N ALA A 348 -41.44 8.22 23.82
CA ALA A 348 -41.36 7.10 22.88
C ALA A 348 -40.37 6.05 23.40
N THR A 349 -40.89 4.97 23.98
CA THR A 349 -40.14 3.72 24.15
C THR A 349 -39.74 3.21 22.77
N ALA A 350 -38.55 3.62 22.29
CA ALA A 350 -37.94 2.99 21.14
C ALA A 350 -37.70 1.52 21.51
N GLU A 351 -38.50 0.62 20.94
CA GLU A 351 -38.38 -0.81 21.21
C GLU A 351 -36.96 -1.27 20.82
N PRO A 352 -36.18 -1.86 21.76
CA PRO A 352 -34.82 -2.35 21.50
C PRO A 352 -34.72 -3.31 20.30
N SER A 353 -35.81 -4.02 20.01
CA SER A 353 -35.96 -4.94 18.87
C SER A 353 -35.78 -4.25 17.50
N ARG A 354 -36.33 -3.04 17.34
CA ARG A 354 -36.27 -2.30 16.07
C ARG A 354 -34.86 -1.81 15.76
N GLN A 355 -34.11 -1.40 16.78
CA GLN A 355 -32.74 -0.92 16.63
C GLN A 355 -31.78 -2.05 16.22
N GLU A 356 -31.93 -3.23 16.84
CA GLU A 356 -31.12 -4.39 16.43
C GLU A 356 -31.51 -4.85 15.01
N SER A 357 -32.80 -4.81 14.66
CA SER A 357 -33.26 -5.14 13.29
C SER A 357 -32.69 -4.18 12.24
N GLU A 358 -32.70 -2.87 12.48
CA GLU A 358 -32.10 -1.89 11.56
C GLU A 358 -30.58 -2.08 11.47
N TRP A 359 -29.91 -2.41 12.57
CA TRP A 359 -28.48 -2.68 12.57
C TRP A 359 -28.12 -3.93 11.76
N VAL A 360 -28.88 -5.01 11.93
CA VAL A 360 -28.70 -6.24 11.15
C VAL A 360 -28.90 -5.96 9.66
N GLU A 361 -29.96 -5.23 9.27
CA GLU A 361 -30.21 -4.87 7.88
C GLU A 361 -29.05 -4.05 7.26
N ILE A 362 -28.46 -3.13 8.03
CA ILE A 362 -27.29 -2.36 7.59
C ILE A 362 -26.10 -3.27 7.31
N ILE A 363 -25.76 -4.17 8.25
CA ILE A 363 -24.62 -5.08 8.07
C ILE A 363 -24.87 -6.06 6.93
N GLU A 364 -26.06 -6.63 6.83
CA GLU A 364 -26.43 -7.54 5.75
C GLU A 364 -26.42 -6.84 4.38
N HIS A 365 -26.78 -5.56 4.33
CA HIS A 365 -26.66 -4.79 3.10
C HIS A 365 -25.20 -4.70 2.63
N PHE A 366 -24.26 -4.27 3.50
CA PHE A 366 -22.84 -4.23 3.13
C PHE A 366 -22.25 -5.62 2.84
N TYR A 367 -22.76 -6.65 3.52
CA TYR A 367 -22.39 -8.04 3.25
C TYR A 367 -22.79 -8.45 1.84
N ARG A 368 -24.03 -8.15 1.42
CA ARG A 368 -24.51 -8.42 0.05
C ARG A 368 -23.67 -7.70 -1.00
N LEU A 369 -23.40 -6.40 -0.80
CA LEU A 369 -22.56 -5.62 -1.72
C LEU A 369 -21.15 -6.23 -1.88
N ALA A 370 -20.57 -6.77 -0.79
CA ALA A 370 -19.27 -7.44 -0.87
C ALA A 370 -19.33 -8.72 -1.72
N HIS A 371 -20.41 -9.50 -1.61
CA HIS A 371 -20.65 -10.68 -2.46
C HIS A 371 -20.88 -10.30 -3.92
N GLU A 372 -21.70 -9.29 -4.20
CA GLU A 372 -21.95 -8.78 -5.56
C GLU A 372 -20.64 -8.40 -6.25
N ILE A 373 -19.75 -7.68 -5.55
CA ILE A 373 -18.41 -7.36 -6.06
C ILE A 373 -17.58 -8.63 -6.27
N ALA A 374 -17.55 -9.54 -5.31
CA ALA A 374 -16.77 -10.77 -5.44
C ALA A 374 -17.23 -11.62 -6.63
N HIS A 375 -18.54 -11.74 -6.87
CA HIS A 375 -19.11 -12.41 -8.02
C HIS A 375 -18.78 -11.72 -9.33
N GLU A 376 -18.86 -10.39 -9.39
CA GLU A 376 -18.49 -9.63 -10.58
C GLU A 376 -17.02 -9.88 -10.96
N PHE A 377 -16.11 -9.84 -9.98
CA PHE A 377 -14.70 -10.11 -10.19
C PHE A 377 -14.44 -11.56 -10.57
N ARG A 378 -15.10 -12.52 -9.89
CA ARG A 378 -14.97 -13.95 -10.18
C ARG A 378 -15.51 -14.32 -11.57
N SER A 379 -16.61 -13.71 -11.99
CA SER A 379 -17.21 -13.92 -13.32
C SER A 379 -16.28 -13.44 -14.42
N ARG A 380 -15.67 -12.26 -14.24
CA ARG A 380 -14.78 -11.65 -15.23
C ARG A 380 -13.41 -12.31 -15.28
N PHE A 381 -12.73 -12.44 -14.15
CA PHE A 381 -11.39 -13.05 -14.12
C PHE A 381 -11.44 -14.58 -14.23
N GLY A 382 -12.58 -15.21 -13.95
CA GLY A 382 -12.80 -16.64 -14.17
C GLY A 382 -12.73 -17.08 -15.63
N GLN A 383 -12.84 -16.14 -16.57
CA GLN A 383 -12.68 -16.40 -18.00
C GLN A 383 -11.22 -16.65 -18.39
N ALA A 384 -10.25 -16.27 -17.54
CA ALA A 384 -8.84 -16.61 -17.70
C ALA A 384 -8.56 -18.03 -17.20
N THR A 385 -9.11 -19.04 -17.89
CA THR A 385 -8.99 -20.47 -17.53
C THR A 385 -7.55 -20.98 -17.51
N PHE A 386 -6.62 -20.26 -18.14
CA PHE A 386 -5.20 -20.55 -18.13
C PHE A 386 -4.49 -20.22 -16.79
N LEU A 387 -5.18 -19.63 -15.82
CA LEU A 387 -4.65 -19.35 -14.48
C LEU A 387 -5.47 -20.07 -13.42
N SER A 388 -4.79 -20.87 -12.60
CA SER A 388 -5.38 -21.38 -11.36
C SER A 388 -5.32 -20.28 -10.30
N LEU A 389 -6.48 -19.75 -9.96
CA LEU A 389 -6.66 -18.73 -8.93
C LEU A 389 -7.17 -19.32 -7.60
N GLU A 390 -7.18 -20.65 -7.48
CA GLU A 390 -7.62 -21.31 -6.26
C GLU A 390 -6.58 -21.17 -5.14
N ALA A 391 -7.06 -20.84 -3.93
CA ALA A 391 -6.23 -20.68 -2.72
C ALA A 391 -5.11 -19.63 -2.83
N VAL A 392 -5.20 -18.69 -3.77
CA VAL A 392 -4.23 -17.59 -3.90
C VAL A 392 -4.72 -16.34 -3.18
N GLN A 393 -3.80 -15.59 -2.56
CA GLN A 393 -4.11 -14.29 -1.96
C GLN A 393 -4.40 -13.28 -3.06
N MET A 394 -5.55 -12.62 -2.97
CA MET A 394 -6.00 -11.65 -3.96
C MET A 394 -6.39 -10.35 -3.29
N SER A 395 -6.15 -9.24 -3.98
CA SER A 395 -6.65 -7.93 -3.61
C SER A 395 -7.22 -7.21 -4.81
N VAL A 396 -8.44 -6.72 -4.67
CA VAL A 396 -9.01 -5.76 -5.61
C VAL A 396 -8.21 -4.45 -5.53
N LEU A 397 -7.78 -3.95 -6.69
CA LEU A 397 -7.04 -2.70 -6.82
C LEU A 397 -7.99 -1.60 -7.32
N PRO A 398 -8.12 -0.46 -6.60
CA PRO A 398 -8.95 0.64 -7.06
C PRO A 398 -8.50 1.22 -8.41
N VAL A 399 -9.42 1.25 -9.38
CA VAL A 399 -9.24 1.91 -10.68
C VAL A 399 -9.54 3.41 -10.58
N ALA A 400 -9.53 4.13 -11.70
CA ALA A 400 -9.87 5.56 -11.68
C ALA A 400 -11.35 5.76 -11.30
N ASP A 401 -11.62 6.82 -10.52
CA ASP A 401 -12.92 7.04 -9.86
C ASP A 401 -14.08 7.20 -10.86
N ASP A 402 -13.82 7.54 -12.11
CA ASP A 402 -14.80 7.78 -13.17
C ASP A 402 -15.11 6.56 -14.06
N LEU A 403 -14.42 5.43 -13.82
CA LEU A 403 -14.57 4.22 -14.64
C LEU A 403 -15.57 3.22 -14.07
N GLY A 404 -15.98 3.34 -12.82
CA GLY A 404 -16.89 2.38 -12.20
C GLY A 404 -16.37 0.94 -12.29
N TYR A 405 -17.19 0.05 -12.84
CA TYR A 405 -16.81 -1.31 -13.22
C TYR A 405 -16.55 -1.51 -14.71
N LYS A 406 -16.42 -0.45 -15.52
CA LYS A 406 -15.97 -0.57 -16.92
C LYS A 406 -14.60 -1.22 -16.97
N VAL A 407 -13.76 -0.88 -16.00
CA VAL A 407 -12.46 -1.48 -15.75
C VAL A 407 -12.43 -2.03 -14.34
N ILE A 408 -11.92 -3.25 -14.18
CA ILE A 408 -11.57 -3.77 -12.86
C ILE A 408 -10.15 -4.32 -12.87
N THR A 409 -9.47 -4.20 -11.72
CA THR A 409 -8.09 -4.66 -11.57
C THR A 409 -7.96 -5.51 -10.31
N LEU A 410 -7.28 -6.65 -10.45
CA LEU A 410 -7.01 -7.61 -9.40
C LEU A 410 -5.50 -7.81 -9.26
N VAL A 411 -4.99 -7.77 -8.04
CA VAL A 411 -3.61 -8.15 -7.72
C VAL A 411 -3.65 -9.53 -7.09
N VAL A 412 -2.85 -10.44 -7.64
CA VAL A 412 -2.69 -11.80 -7.17
C VAL A 412 -1.29 -11.91 -6.54
N GLY A 413 -1.24 -12.11 -5.23
CA GLY A 413 0.02 -12.28 -4.49
C GLY A 413 0.63 -13.66 -4.77
N SER A 414 1.95 -13.73 -4.90
CA SER A 414 2.68 -14.99 -5.18
C SER A 414 2.08 -15.73 -6.39
N PRO A 415 2.29 -15.20 -7.60
CA PRO A 415 1.59 -15.69 -8.78
C PRO A 415 1.89 -17.18 -9.04
N PRO A 416 0.91 -17.96 -9.54
CA PRO A 416 1.12 -19.36 -9.88
C PRO A 416 2.31 -19.56 -10.82
N GLU A 417 2.95 -20.73 -10.76
CA GLU A 417 4.10 -21.01 -11.61
C GLU A 417 3.73 -20.91 -13.10
N GLY A 418 4.49 -20.10 -13.86
CA GLY A 418 4.20 -19.80 -15.26
C GLY A 418 3.19 -18.66 -15.49
N ALA A 419 2.57 -18.11 -14.44
CA ALA A 419 1.68 -16.96 -14.57
C ALA A 419 2.46 -15.68 -14.96
N LYS A 420 1.90 -14.94 -15.93
CA LYS A 420 2.46 -13.67 -16.38
C LYS A 420 2.29 -12.62 -15.29
N ALA A 421 3.30 -11.74 -15.16
CA ALA A 421 3.27 -10.64 -14.19
C ALA A 421 2.15 -9.63 -14.46
N PHE A 422 1.72 -9.50 -15.71
CA PHE A 422 0.61 -8.65 -16.13
C PHE A 422 -0.29 -9.39 -17.12
N VAL A 423 -1.60 -9.31 -16.90
CA VAL A 423 -2.62 -9.96 -17.72
C VAL A 423 -3.70 -8.94 -18.03
N TRP A 424 -4.04 -8.77 -19.31
CA TRP A 424 -5.08 -7.86 -19.76
C TRP A 424 -6.13 -8.60 -20.57
N LEU A 425 -7.33 -8.67 -20.00
CA LEU A 425 -8.54 -9.22 -20.58
C LEU A 425 -9.43 -8.09 -21.11
N GLU A 426 -9.90 -8.23 -22.34
CA GLU A 426 -10.82 -7.29 -22.97
C GLU A 426 -12.04 -8.04 -23.48
N GLU A 427 -13.22 -7.69 -22.95
CA GLU A 427 -14.48 -8.22 -23.44
C GLU A 427 -14.85 -7.53 -24.75
N GLU A 428 -14.89 -8.29 -25.85
CA GLU A 428 -15.24 -7.75 -27.18
C GLU A 428 -16.76 -7.64 -27.34
N ARG A 429 -17.48 -8.58 -26.72
CA ARG A 429 -18.95 -8.65 -26.63
C ARG A 429 -19.32 -9.45 -25.38
N PRO A 430 -20.56 -9.35 -24.87
CA PRO A 430 -20.94 -9.96 -23.60
C PRO A 430 -20.54 -11.44 -23.52
N GLY A 431 -19.70 -11.78 -22.53
CA GLY A 431 -19.21 -13.14 -22.28
C GLY A 431 -18.11 -13.65 -23.21
N VAL A 432 -17.61 -12.82 -24.15
CA VAL A 432 -16.48 -13.18 -25.03
C VAL A 432 -15.30 -12.29 -24.72
N VAL A 433 -14.35 -12.85 -23.99
CA VAL A 433 -13.12 -12.18 -23.55
C VAL A 433 -11.94 -12.59 -24.41
N ARG A 434 -11.20 -11.59 -24.86
CA ARG A 434 -9.93 -11.71 -25.55
C ARG A 434 -8.78 -11.40 -24.59
N LEU A 435 -7.80 -12.28 -24.58
CA LEU A 435 -6.50 -12.01 -23.96
C LEU A 435 -5.70 -11.10 -24.90
N ARG A 436 -5.28 -9.93 -24.40
CA ARG A 436 -4.38 -9.04 -25.14
C ARG A 436 -2.99 -9.67 -25.28
N PRO A 437 -2.21 -9.26 -26.31
CA PRO A 437 -0.83 -9.70 -26.45
C PRO A 437 -0.01 -9.45 -25.19
N GLU A 438 1.00 -10.28 -24.99
CA GLU A 438 1.89 -10.17 -23.85
C GLU A 438 2.59 -8.82 -23.83
N MET A 439 2.51 -8.15 -22.68
CA MET A 439 3.16 -6.88 -22.45
C MET A 439 3.49 -6.72 -20.96
N ALA A 440 4.58 -6.03 -20.68
CA ALA A 440 4.90 -5.63 -19.32
C ALA A 440 3.98 -4.48 -18.88
N GLU A 441 3.75 -4.35 -17.58
CA GLU A 441 2.97 -3.24 -17.02
C GLU A 441 3.54 -1.86 -17.42
N SER A 442 4.86 -1.76 -17.56
CA SER A 442 5.54 -0.54 -18.00
C SER A 442 5.28 -0.16 -19.46
N GLU A 443 4.87 -1.11 -20.29
CA GLU A 443 4.57 -0.92 -21.72
C GLU A 443 3.13 -0.47 -21.96
N VAL A 444 2.26 -0.60 -20.94
CA VAL A 444 0.89 -0.09 -21.01
C VAL A 444 0.95 1.43 -21.16
N ASN A 445 0.15 1.97 -22.08
CA ASN A 445 0.05 3.42 -22.29
C ASN A 445 -0.23 4.13 -20.96
N LEU A 446 0.38 5.30 -20.76
CA LEU A 446 0.30 6.05 -19.52
C LEU A 446 -1.14 6.32 -19.04
N LEU A 447 -2.06 6.68 -19.94
CA LEU A 447 -3.45 6.93 -19.57
C LEU A 447 -4.10 5.66 -19.01
N ASN A 448 -3.92 4.54 -19.71
CA ASN A 448 -4.40 3.24 -19.24
C ASN A 448 -3.75 2.83 -17.90
N ARG A 449 -2.48 3.18 -17.66
CA ARG A 449 -1.85 2.94 -16.35
C ARG A 449 -2.53 3.73 -15.23
N TYR A 450 -2.94 4.96 -15.49
CA TYR A 450 -3.74 5.74 -14.54
C TYR A 450 -5.15 5.16 -14.37
N ASP A 451 -5.79 4.77 -15.45
CA ASP A 451 -7.15 4.25 -15.46
C ASP A 451 -7.26 2.91 -14.73
N PHE A 452 -6.33 1.99 -15.01
CA PHE A 452 -6.31 0.64 -14.46
C PHE A 452 -5.81 0.61 -13.00
N GLY A 453 -5.45 1.77 -12.44
CA GLY A 453 -4.90 1.89 -11.08
C GLY A 453 -3.48 1.37 -10.94
N LEU A 454 -2.75 1.18 -12.04
CA LEU A 454 -1.35 0.75 -12.07
C LEU A 454 -0.40 1.86 -11.62
N LEU A 455 -0.80 3.11 -11.86
CA LEU A 455 -0.07 4.32 -11.49
C LEU A 455 -1.01 5.36 -10.87
N THR A 456 -0.52 6.10 -9.87
CA THR A 456 -1.29 7.21 -9.29
C THR A 456 -1.23 8.42 -10.23
N PRO A 457 -2.38 8.99 -10.65
CA PRO A 457 -2.39 10.17 -11.50
C PRO A 457 -1.78 11.38 -10.79
N PRO A 458 -1.06 12.25 -11.50
CA PRO A 458 -0.59 13.50 -10.93
C PRO A 458 -1.80 14.31 -10.46
N LYS A 459 -1.63 15.09 -9.39
CA LYS A 459 -2.68 16.03 -9.00
C LYS A 459 -2.95 16.95 -10.18
N ARG A 460 -4.18 16.95 -10.70
CA ARG A 460 -4.66 17.99 -11.61
C ARG A 460 -4.32 19.33 -10.96
N LYS A 461 -3.39 20.09 -11.55
CA LYS A 461 -3.22 21.50 -11.18
C LYS A 461 -4.59 22.11 -11.40
N ALA A 462 -5.16 22.74 -10.38
CA ALA A 462 -6.39 23.49 -10.55
C ALA A 462 -6.15 24.45 -11.72
N GLY A 463 -6.77 24.16 -12.86
CA GLY A 463 -6.81 25.10 -13.96
C GLY A 463 -7.44 26.35 -13.40
N LYS A 464 -6.78 27.48 -13.60
CA LYS A 464 -7.43 28.77 -13.49
C LYS A 464 -8.55 28.75 -14.54
N THR A 465 -9.77 28.45 -14.11
CA THR A 465 -10.97 28.93 -14.77
C THR A 465 -11.11 30.41 -14.49
#